data_AF-A0A6C0IMR4-F1
#
_entry.id   AF-A0A6C0IMR4-F1
#
_cell.length_a   1.000
_cell.length_b   1.000
_cell.length_c   1.000
_cell.angle_alpha   90.00
_cell.angle_beta   90.00
_cell.angle_gamma   90.00
#
_symmetry.space_group_name_H-M   'P 1'
#
loop_
_entity.id
_entity.type
_entity.pdbx_description
1 polymer ?
#
loop_
_entity_poly.entity_id
_entity_poly.type
_entity_poly.pdbx_seq_one_letter_code
_entity_poly.pdbx_strand_id
1 'polypeptide(L)'
;MYLSKEFRRKQRRELTYLILEYINYYNMPHHVIEFVIKSFHFQHIFLSYFSLFFLPKHAFINVFFASLVLFLLFFYLDGCVLSNVEYKLCKNKKKFINIIDPLLYVLGKEINTNNRYFYTLYFALVYFIGCIMKFVHMYSN
;
A
#
# COMPACT_ATOMS: atom_id res chain seq x y z
N MET A 1 -20.02 -12.61 11.75
CA MET A 1 -20.54 -11.83 10.60
C MET A 1 -19.54 -10.78 10.11
N TYR A 2 -19.10 -9.83 10.94
CA TYR A 2 -18.20 -8.72 10.55
C TYR A 2 -16.72 -9.06 10.27
N LEU A 3 -16.26 -10.26 10.63
CA LEU A 3 -14.88 -10.72 10.37
C LEU A 3 -14.79 -11.74 9.23
N SER A 4 -15.92 -12.08 8.59
CA SER A 4 -15.89 -13.04 7.47
C SER A 4 -15.10 -12.45 6.30
N LYS A 5 -14.35 -13.31 5.60
CA LYS A 5 -13.52 -12.90 4.47
C LYS A 5 -14.34 -12.22 3.38
N GLU A 6 -15.56 -12.71 3.15
CA GLU A 6 -16.50 -12.15 2.18
C GLU A 6 -16.93 -10.73 2.56
N PHE A 7 -17.31 -10.51 3.82
CA PHE A 7 -17.71 -9.19 4.31
C PHE A 7 -16.59 -8.17 4.18
N ARG A 8 -15.37 -8.53 4.60
CA ARG A 8 -14.20 -7.63 4.52
C ARG A 8 -13.83 -7.27 3.08
N ARG A 9 -13.93 -8.25 2.16
CA ARG A 9 -13.75 -8.01 0.71
C ARG A 9 -14.85 -7.13 0.13
N LYS A 10 -16.08 -7.24 0.62
CA LYS A 10 -17.19 -6.36 0.25
C LYS A 10 -16.91 -4.92 0.68
N GLN A 11 -16.50 -4.69 1.93
CA GLN A 11 -16.12 -3.35 2.41
C GLN A 11 -14.97 -2.75 1.60
N ARG A 12 -13.93 -3.53 1.28
CA ARG A 12 -12.83 -3.06 0.43
C ARG A 12 -13.33 -2.59 -0.95
N ARG A 13 -14.29 -3.33 -1.51
CA ARG A 13 -14.93 -3.01 -2.79
C ARG A 13 -15.76 -1.74 -2.69
N GLU A 14 -16.53 -1.57 -1.62
CA GLU A 14 -17.32 -0.35 -1.36
C GLU A 14 -16.42 0.87 -1.20
N LEU A 15 -15.34 0.79 -0.42
CA LEU A 15 -14.32 1.85 -0.33
C LEU A 15 -13.70 2.18 -1.70
N THR A 16 -13.42 1.15 -2.51
CA THR A 16 -12.89 1.34 -3.87
C THR A 16 -13.87 2.15 -4.73
N TYR A 17 -15.16 1.84 -4.68
CA TYR A 17 -16.18 2.57 -5.43
C TYR A 17 -16.37 3.99 -4.94
N LEU A 18 -16.35 4.22 -3.63
CA LEU A 18 -16.40 5.57 -3.06
C LEU A 18 -15.25 6.43 -3.60
N ILE A 19 -14.02 5.91 -3.61
CA ILE A 19 -12.87 6.62 -4.17
C ILE A 19 -13.04 6.89 -5.67
N LEU A 20 -13.55 5.91 -6.43
CA LEU A 20 -13.81 6.08 -7.87
C LEU A 20 -14.87 7.15 -8.16
N GLU A 21 -15.91 7.27 -7.33
CA GLU A 21 -16.91 8.33 -7.44
C GLU A 21 -16.28 9.71 -7.27
N TYR A 22 -15.46 9.91 -6.23
CA TYR A 22 -14.70 11.15 -6.06
C TYR A 22 -13.74 11.44 -7.21
N ILE A 23 -13.09 10.42 -7.76
CA ILE A 23 -12.17 10.57 -8.89
C ILE A 23 -12.90 11.01 -10.16
N ASN A 24 -14.06 10.43 -10.45
CA ASN A 24 -14.85 10.72 -11.65
C ASN A 24 -15.41 12.15 -11.66
N TYR A 25 -15.51 12.80 -10.49
CA TYR A 25 -15.90 14.20 -10.39
C TYR A 25 -14.95 15.16 -11.15
N TYR A 26 -13.65 14.86 -11.21
CA TYR A 26 -12.64 15.77 -11.77
C TYR A 26 -12.51 15.74 -13.30
N ASN A 27 -13.33 14.96 -14.01
CA ASN A 27 -13.33 14.78 -15.48
C ASN A 27 -11.93 14.57 -16.11
N MET A 28 -11.00 14.00 -15.35
CA MET A 28 -9.64 13.70 -15.80
C MET A 28 -9.60 12.33 -16.48
N PRO A 29 -8.77 12.12 -17.52
CA PRO A 29 -8.65 10.80 -18.14
C PRO A 29 -8.16 9.75 -17.13
N HIS A 30 -8.86 8.60 -17.05
CA HIS A 30 -8.56 7.55 -16.06
C HIS A 30 -7.11 7.05 -16.07
N HIS A 31 -6.46 7.02 -17.24
CA HIS A 31 -5.07 6.59 -17.36
C HIS A 31 -4.09 7.58 -16.70
N VAL A 32 -4.40 8.87 -16.69
CA VAL A 32 -3.61 9.90 -16.00
C VAL A 32 -3.76 9.73 -14.49
N ILE A 33 -4.99 9.50 -14.03
CA ILE A 33 -5.28 9.29 -12.60
C ILE A 33 -4.64 7.99 -12.11
N GLU A 34 -4.73 6.91 -12.90
CA GLU A 34 -4.06 5.64 -12.62
C GLU A 34 -2.57 5.86 -12.42
N PHE A 35 -1.92 6.59 -13.34
CA PHE A 35 -0.50 6.93 -13.24
C PHE A 35 -0.20 7.67 -11.94
N VAL A 36 -0.93 8.75 -11.64
CA VAL A 36 -0.70 9.56 -10.43
C VAL A 36 -0.86 8.74 -9.14
N ILE A 37 -1.97 8.00 -9.00
CA ILE A 37 -2.22 7.17 -7.81
C ILE A 37 -1.12 6.12 -7.66
N LYS A 38 -0.77 5.43 -8.74
CA LYS A 38 0.25 4.37 -8.71
C LYS A 38 1.64 4.91 -8.40
N SER A 39 1.98 6.10 -8.91
CA SER A 39 3.23 6.78 -8.60
C SER A 39 3.34 7.11 -7.11
N PHE A 40 2.30 7.72 -6.52
CA PHE A 40 2.29 8.00 -5.07
C PHE A 40 2.32 6.71 -4.23
N HIS A 41 1.55 5.70 -4.62
CA HIS A 41 1.50 4.42 -3.91
C HIS A 41 2.85 3.68 -3.95
N PHE A 42 3.55 3.72 -5.09
CA PHE A 42 4.90 3.15 -5.21
C PHE A 42 5.95 3.95 -4.43
N GLN A 43 5.93 5.29 -4.55
CA GLN A 43 6.84 6.18 -3.82
C GLN A 43 6.71 6.02 -2.30
N HIS A 44 5.49 5.80 -1.80
CA HIS A 44 5.24 5.59 -0.37
C HIS A 44 6.09 4.45 0.21
N ILE A 45 6.36 3.38 -0.55
CA ILE A 45 7.25 2.29 -0.11
C ILE A 45 8.63 2.86 0.25
N PHE A 46 9.28 3.56 -0.67
CA PHE A 46 10.63 4.08 -0.46
C PHE A 46 10.66 5.19 0.58
N LEU A 47 9.70 6.12 0.55
CA LEU A 47 9.61 7.21 1.53
C LEU A 47 9.44 6.67 2.95
N SER A 48 8.71 5.56 3.12
CA SER A 48 8.61 4.87 4.42
C SER A 48 9.99 4.42 4.90
N TYR A 49 10.80 3.77 4.06
CA TYR A 49 12.17 3.38 4.46
C TYR A 49 13.10 4.56 4.69
N PHE A 50 13.03 5.61 3.87
CA PHE A 50 13.79 6.85 4.08
C PHE A 50 13.45 7.48 5.45
N SER A 51 12.20 7.38 5.88
CA SER A 51 11.74 7.93 7.15
C SER A 51 12.51 7.41 8.37
N LEU A 52 13.01 6.16 8.33
CA LEU A 52 13.79 5.53 9.40
C LEU A 52 15.09 6.28 9.71
N PHE A 53 15.70 6.85 8.68
CA PHE A 53 17.03 7.47 8.77
C PHE A 53 16.94 8.98 8.97
N PHE A 54 15.99 9.65 8.32
CA PHE A 54 16.02 11.10 8.15
C PHE A 54 14.96 11.86 8.93
N LEU A 55 13.87 11.23 9.39
CA LEU A 55 12.84 11.97 10.11
C LEU A 55 13.24 12.28 11.56
N PRO A 56 12.97 13.52 12.04
CA PRO A 56 13.09 13.85 13.45
C PRO A 56 12.05 13.09 14.28
N LYS A 57 12.31 12.95 15.58
CA LYS A 57 11.54 12.13 16.53
C LYS A 57 10.03 12.23 16.38
N HIS A 58 9.48 13.45 16.46
CA HIS A 58 8.03 13.66 16.40
C HIS A 58 7.43 13.30 15.04
N ALA A 59 8.10 13.67 13.94
CA ALA A 59 7.63 13.35 12.60
C ALA A 59 7.66 11.83 12.33
N PHE A 60 8.72 11.15 12.78
CA PHE A 60 8.83 9.70 12.68
C PHE A 60 7.70 8.98 13.42
N ILE A 61 7.38 9.42 14.64
CA ILE A 61 6.26 8.84 15.42
C ILE A 61 4.93 8.96 14.66
N ASN A 62 4.65 10.12 14.08
CA ASN A 62 3.42 10.33 13.32
C ASN A 62 3.35 9.42 12.08
N VAL A 63 4.44 9.32 11.32
CA VAL A 63 4.52 8.45 10.14
C VAL A 63 4.40 6.98 10.54
N PHE A 64 5.02 6.55 11.63
CA PHE A 64 4.88 5.19 12.14
C PHE A 64 3.43 4.83 12.44
N PHE A 65 2.71 5.68 13.19
CA PHE A 65 1.31 5.41 13.52
C PHE A 65 0.40 5.42 12.28
N ALA A 66 0.62 6.35 11.35
CA ALA A 66 -0.10 6.35 10.07
C ALA A 66 0.14 5.05 9.29
N SER A 67 1.39 4.62 9.15
CA SER A 67 1.74 3.36 8.48
C SER A 67 1.16 2.14 9.18
N LEU A 68 1.13 2.13 10.52
CA LEU A 68 0.53 1.06 11.31
C LEU A 68 -0.97 0.95 11.04
N VAL A 69 -1.70 2.07 11.01
CA VAL A 69 -3.12 2.08 10.66
C VAL A 69 -3.36 1.53 9.26
N LEU A 70 -2.58 1.96 8.27
CA LEU A 70 -2.69 1.48 6.89
C LEU A 70 -2.40 -0.03 6.79
N PHE A 71 -1.43 -0.53 7.55
CA PHE A 71 -1.09 -1.95 7.59
C PHE A 71 -2.18 -2.80 8.23
N LEU A 72 -2.75 -2.35 9.35
CA LEU A 72 -3.89 -3.00 9.98
C LEU A 72 -5.11 -3.01 9.05
N LEU A 73 -5.33 -1.91 8.32
CA LEU A 73 -6.39 -1.81 7.33
C LEU A 73 -6.18 -2.78 6.17
N PHE A 74 -4.94 -2.93 5.68
CA PHE A 74 -4.60 -3.93 4.66
C PHE A 74 -4.98 -5.35 5.10
N PHE A 75 -4.64 -5.73 6.33
CA PHE A 75 -5.00 -7.04 6.87
C PHE A 75 -6.51 -7.21 7.06
N TYR A 76 -7.15 -6.22 7.68
CA TYR A 76 -8.59 -6.24 7.91
C TYR A 76 -9.33 -6.40 6.58
N LEU A 77 -8.99 -5.59 5.58
CA LEU A 77 -9.64 -5.61 4.28
C LEU A 77 -9.22 -6.77 3.37
N ASP A 78 -8.31 -7.67 3.78
CA ASP A 78 -7.76 -8.78 2.96
C ASP A 78 -7.07 -8.28 1.67
N GLY A 79 -6.41 -7.11 1.73
CA GLY A 79 -5.69 -6.49 0.62
C GLY A 79 -5.78 -4.96 0.57
N CYS A 80 -4.98 -4.34 -0.30
CA CYS A 80 -4.90 -2.87 -0.44
C CYS A 80 -6.07 -2.29 -1.25
N VAL A 81 -6.71 -1.23 -0.72
CA VAL A 81 -7.76 -0.48 -1.43
C VAL A 81 -7.20 0.21 -2.68
N LEU A 82 -6.04 0.89 -2.56
CA LEU A 82 -5.44 1.61 -3.69
C LEU A 82 -5.12 0.70 -4.87
N SER A 83 -4.59 -0.51 -4.62
CA SER A 83 -4.38 -1.48 -5.70
C SER A 83 -5.68 -1.89 -6.42
N ASN A 84 -6.83 -1.90 -5.73
CA ASN A 84 -8.12 -2.14 -6.39
C ASN A 84 -8.56 -0.93 -7.21
N VAL A 85 -8.33 0.30 -6.72
CA VAL A 85 -8.59 1.54 -7.47
C VAL A 85 -7.74 1.57 -8.74
N GLU A 86 -6.42 1.37 -8.63
CA GLU A 86 -5.49 1.26 -9.76
C GLU A 86 -5.95 0.19 -10.76
N TYR A 87 -6.27 -1.01 -10.25
CA TYR A 87 -6.75 -2.10 -11.10
C TYR A 87 -8.03 -1.71 -11.83
N LYS A 88 -8.97 -1.00 -11.19
CA LYS A 88 -10.23 -0.56 -11.81
C LYS A 88 -10.03 0.52 -12.86
N LEU A 89 -9.17 1.51 -12.61
CA LEU A 89 -8.81 2.57 -13.56
C LEU A 89 -8.03 2.04 -14.77
N CYS A 90 -7.27 0.95 -14.61
CA CYS A 90 -6.48 0.37 -15.68
C CYS A 90 -7.34 -0.12 -16.86
N LYS A 91 -7.20 0.50 -18.03
CA LYS A 91 -7.99 0.13 -19.23
C LYS A 91 -7.73 -1.31 -19.66
N ASN A 92 -6.48 -1.76 -19.63
CA ASN A 92 -6.08 -3.10 -20.04
C ASN A 92 -5.58 -3.91 -18.83
N LYS A 93 -6.46 -4.74 -18.26
CA LYS A 93 -6.14 -5.56 -17.08
C LYS A 93 -4.97 -6.52 -17.29
N LYS A 94 -4.68 -6.94 -18.54
CA LYS A 94 -3.52 -7.79 -18.86
C LYS A 94 -2.19 -7.06 -18.74
N LYS A 95 -2.20 -5.72 -18.80
CA LYS A 95 -1.04 -4.85 -18.62
C LYS A 95 -0.96 -4.25 -17.21
N PHE A 96 -1.79 -4.73 -16.28
CA PHE A 96 -1.79 -4.20 -14.92
C PHE A 96 -0.50 -4.59 -14.19
N ILE A 97 0.26 -3.56 -13.83
CA ILE A 97 1.45 -3.66 -12.99
C ILE A 97 1.05 -3.27 -11.57
N ASN A 98 1.30 -4.16 -10.60
CA ASN A 98 1.20 -3.85 -9.18
C ASN A 98 2.48 -3.18 -8.68
N ILE A 99 2.37 -2.34 -7.66
CA ILE A 99 3.52 -1.65 -7.04
C ILE A 99 4.64 -2.59 -6.56
N ILE A 100 4.33 -3.85 -6.25
CA ILE A 100 5.32 -4.85 -5.83
C ILE A 100 6.00 -5.57 -7.00
N ASP A 101 5.44 -5.50 -8.21
CA ASP A 101 5.95 -6.26 -9.36
C ASP A 101 7.41 -5.91 -9.71
N PRO A 102 7.86 -4.64 -9.69
CA PRO A 102 9.27 -4.32 -9.93
C PRO A 102 10.21 -5.03 -8.95
N LEU A 103 9.82 -5.15 -7.68
CA LEU A 103 10.61 -5.86 -6.67
C LEU A 103 10.61 -7.37 -6.92
N LEU A 104 9.49 -7.94 -7.35
CA LEU A 104 9.43 -9.35 -7.75
C LEU A 104 10.33 -9.65 -8.95
N TYR A 105 10.35 -8.76 -9.95
CA TYR A 105 11.25 -8.87 -11.10
C TYR A 105 12.72 -8.87 -10.68
N VAL A 106 13.14 -7.91 -9.84
CA VAL A 106 14.52 -7.83 -9.34
C VAL A 106 14.92 -9.08 -8.55
N LEU A 107 13.97 -9.66 -7.80
CA LEU A 107 14.19 -10.87 -7.01
C LEU A 107 14.04 -12.18 -7.81
N GLY A 108 13.77 -12.11 -9.12
CA GLY A 108 13.56 -13.29 -9.97
C GLY A 108 12.34 -14.12 -9.56
N LYS A 109 11.30 -13.47 -9.02
CA LYS A 109 10.07 -14.13 -8.54
C LYS A 109 8.96 -14.05 -9.58
N GLU A 110 8.17 -15.10 -9.66
CA GLU A 110 7.00 -15.14 -10.55
C GLU A 110 5.96 -14.09 -10.16
N ILE A 111 5.36 -13.44 -11.15
CA ILE A 111 4.31 -12.43 -10.92
C ILE A 111 2.96 -13.11 -10.86
N ASN A 112 2.52 -13.39 -9.64
CA ASN A 112 1.21 -13.96 -9.36
C ASN A 112 0.62 -13.36 -8.07
N THR A 113 -0.67 -13.61 -7.80
CA THR A 113 -1.38 -13.04 -6.64
C THR A 113 -0.76 -13.44 -5.31
N ASN A 114 -0.25 -14.67 -5.20
CA ASN A 114 0.32 -15.19 -3.96
C ASN A 114 1.65 -14.50 -3.65
N ASN A 115 2.55 -14.40 -4.63
CA ASN A 115 3.82 -13.69 -4.49
C ASN A 115 3.60 -12.21 -4.22
N ARG A 116 2.67 -11.55 -4.93
CA ARG A 116 2.33 -10.14 -4.66
C ARG A 116 1.90 -9.92 -3.22
N TYR A 117 1.02 -10.77 -2.68
CA TYR A 117 0.56 -10.68 -1.31
C TYR A 117 1.69 -10.96 -0.30
N PHE A 118 2.41 -12.06 -0.49
CA PHE A 118 3.50 -12.48 0.40
C PHE A 118 4.62 -11.42 0.47
N TYR A 119 5.09 -10.93 -0.67
CA TYR A 119 6.17 -9.95 -0.70
C TYR A 119 5.71 -8.58 -0.18
N THR A 120 4.46 -8.18 -0.40
CA THR A 120 3.90 -6.97 0.24
C THR A 120 3.98 -7.09 1.77
N LEU A 121 3.60 -8.23 2.33
CA LEU A 121 3.72 -8.49 3.76
C LEU A 121 5.18 -8.52 4.23
N TYR A 122 6.05 -9.20 3.49
CA TYR A 122 7.47 -9.30 3.81
C TYR A 122 8.11 -7.91 3.94
N PHE A 123 7.96 -7.05 2.93
CA PHE A 123 8.53 -5.70 2.99
C PHE A 123 7.88 -4.85 4.10
N ALA A 124 6.56 -4.93 4.28
CA ALA A 124 5.90 -4.23 5.38
C ALA A 124 6.47 -4.65 6.76
N LEU A 125 6.65 -5.95 6.99
CA LEU A 125 7.24 -6.48 8.23
C LEU A 125 8.68 -6.01 8.43
N VAL A 126 9.51 -6.06 7.38
CA VAL A 126 10.89 -5.53 7.45
C VAL A 126 10.89 -4.05 7.82
N TYR A 127 9.98 -3.25 7.26
CA TYR A 127 9.82 -1.85 7.64
C TYR A 127 9.45 -1.69 9.12
N PHE A 128 8.47 -2.44 9.63
CA PHE A 128 8.06 -2.34 11.05
C PHE A 128 9.15 -2.81 12.03
N ILE A 129 9.94 -3.82 11.68
CA ILE A 129 11.13 -4.19 12.47
C ILE A 129 12.10 -3.02 12.54
N GLY A 130 12.40 -2.39 11.39
CA GLY A 130 13.23 -1.18 11.35
C GLY A 130 12.67 -0.05 12.21
N CYS A 131 11.36 0.16 12.20
CA CYS A 131 10.72 1.15 13.06
C CYS A 131 10.93 0.85 14.55
N ILE A 132 10.75 -0.40 14.98
CA ILE A 132 10.96 -0.81 16.38
C ILE A 132 12.42 -0.58 16.79
N MET A 133 13.38 -0.93 15.94
CA MET A 133 14.80 -0.67 16.20
C MET A 133 15.07 0.83 16.34
N LYS A 134 14.48 1.65 15.47
CA LYS A 134 14.57 3.12 15.54
C LYS A 134 13.95 3.66 16.83
N PHE A 135 12.80 3.14 17.25
CA PHE A 135 12.19 3.49 18.53
C PHE A 135 13.13 3.20 19.69
N VAL A 136 13.67 1.98 19.80
CA VAL A 136 14.61 1.62 20.88
C VAL A 136 15.79 2.61 20.89
N HIS A 137 16.40 2.86 19.73
CA HIS A 137 17.50 3.80 19.61
C HIS A 137 17.16 5.25 20.04
N MET A 138 15.93 5.72 19.80
CA MET A 138 15.47 7.08 20.14
C MET A 138 15.10 7.30 21.62
N TYR A 139 15.00 6.23 22.40
CA TYR A 139 14.65 6.27 23.82
C TYR A 139 15.75 5.67 24.72
N SER A 140 16.75 5.01 24.14
CA SER A 140 17.97 4.57 24.84
C SER A 140 19.09 5.61 24.84
N ASN A 141 18.98 6.67 24.02
CA ASN A 141 19.85 7.85 24.01
C ASN A 141 19.05 9.09 24.44
#